data_AF-A0A9X2D900-F1
#
_entry.id   AF-A0A9X2D900-F1
#
_cell.length_a   1.000
_cell.length_b   1.000
_cell.length_c   1.000
_cell.angle_alpha   90.00
_cell.angle_beta   90.00
_cell.angle_gamma   90.00
#
_symmetry.space_group_name_H-M   'P 1'
#
loop_
_entity.id
_entity.type
_entity.pdbx_description
1 polymer ?
#
loop_
_entity_poly.entity_id
_entity_poly.type
_entity_poly.pdbx_seq_one_letter_code
_entity_poly.pdbx_strand_id
1 'polypeptide(L)'
;MIDLADPEAIEAVAARLDARAEEVREGRRGFDAKVAGVAWSSDGADDYRGRCEEMSRAIQRNVTDLEQAADDLRAHAEAVRRRLAWMEDMVDQLRRQAEAAWEAGRDTVEEGVDAARDLTEATFEWGEDQVESAWKKVLSW
;
A
#
# COMPACT_ATOMS: atom_id res chain seq x y z
N MET A 1 17.47 -5.38 -10.58
CA MET A 1 16.99 -5.86 -9.26
C MET A 1 15.50 -5.63 -9.26
N ILE A 2 14.68 -6.67 -9.05
CA ILE A 2 13.22 -6.51 -8.98
C ILE A 2 12.93 -5.81 -7.67
N ASP A 3 12.13 -4.75 -7.70
CA ASP A 3 11.62 -4.14 -6.48
C ASP A 3 10.48 -5.01 -5.95
N LEU A 4 10.74 -5.69 -4.84
CA LEU A 4 9.74 -6.54 -4.18
C LEU A 4 8.76 -5.71 -3.33
N ALA A 5 8.90 -4.37 -3.31
CA ALA A 5 7.92 -3.46 -2.72
C ALA A 5 6.94 -2.88 -3.76
N ASP A 6 7.14 -3.16 -5.05
CA ASP A 6 6.29 -2.72 -6.15
C ASP A 6 5.34 -3.87 -6.58
N PRO A 7 4.04 -3.78 -6.26
CA PRO A 7 3.05 -4.80 -6.63
C PRO A 7 2.99 -5.07 -8.14
N GLU A 8 3.16 -4.04 -8.96
CA GLU A 8 3.10 -4.14 -10.42
C GLU A 8 4.33 -4.87 -10.96
N ALA A 9 5.51 -4.62 -10.38
CA ALA A 9 6.72 -5.37 -10.72
C ALA A 9 6.61 -6.85 -10.34
N ILE A 10 5.98 -7.16 -9.19
CA ILE A 10 5.72 -8.54 -8.74
C ILE A 10 4.74 -9.24 -9.71
N GLU A 11 3.64 -8.58 -10.09
CA GLU A 11 2.69 -9.14 -11.06
C GLU A 11 3.32 -9.38 -12.42
N ALA A 12 4.23 -8.52 -12.86
CA ALA A 12 5.00 -8.74 -14.09
C ALA A 12 5.91 -9.98 -14.00
N VAL A 13 6.38 -10.38 -12.81
CA VAL A 13 7.06 -11.67 -12.62
C VAL A 13 6.07 -12.82 -12.72
N ALA A 14 4.91 -12.73 -12.04
CA ALA A 14 3.88 -13.77 -12.08
C ALA A 14 3.42 -14.05 -13.53
N ALA A 15 3.17 -13.00 -14.32
CA ALA A 15 2.79 -13.13 -15.73
C ALA A 15 3.89 -13.81 -16.59
N ARG A 16 5.17 -13.58 -16.27
CA ARG A 16 6.28 -14.28 -16.94
C ARG A 16 6.35 -15.75 -16.59
N LEU A 17 6.01 -16.12 -15.35
CA LEU A 17 5.94 -17.51 -14.93
C LEU A 17 4.81 -18.25 -15.64
N ASP A 18 3.63 -17.64 -15.77
CA ASP A 18 2.53 -18.21 -16.56
C ASP A 18 2.90 -18.42 -18.02
N ALA A 19 3.50 -17.40 -18.65
CA ALA A 19 3.96 -17.51 -20.03
C ALA A 19 4.95 -18.66 -20.18
N ARG A 20 5.87 -18.80 -19.22
CA ARG A 20 6.83 -19.90 -19.22
C ARG A 20 6.17 -21.26 -19.00
N ALA A 21 5.16 -21.33 -18.13
CA ALA A 21 4.38 -22.55 -17.90
C ALA A 21 3.68 -23.00 -19.20
N GLU A 22 3.11 -22.07 -19.96
CA GLU A 22 2.49 -22.38 -21.25
C GLU A 22 3.51 -22.82 -22.31
N GLU A 23 4.66 -22.16 -22.42
CA GLU A 23 5.75 -22.59 -23.30
C GLU A 23 6.22 -24.03 -22.99
N VAL A 24 6.37 -24.35 -21.70
CA VAL A 24 6.76 -25.69 -21.26
C VAL A 24 5.66 -26.71 -21.56
N ARG A 25 4.39 -26.33 -21.38
CA ARG A 25 3.23 -27.17 -21.71
C ARG A 25 3.15 -27.45 -23.21
N GLU A 26 3.38 -26.47 -24.07
CA GLU A 26 3.44 -26.64 -25.52
C GLU A 26 4.62 -27.55 -25.91
N GLY A 27 5.80 -27.31 -25.35
CA GLY A 27 6.97 -28.17 -25.54
C GLY A 27 6.70 -29.62 -25.15
N ARG A 28 5.96 -29.85 -24.05
CA ARG A 28 5.53 -31.19 -23.65
C ARG A 28 4.59 -31.82 -24.67
N ARG A 29 3.57 -31.11 -25.16
CA ARG A 29 2.66 -31.63 -26.20
C ARG A 29 3.45 -32.08 -27.44
N GLY A 30 4.46 -31.30 -27.85
CA GLY A 30 5.35 -31.67 -28.95
C GLY A 30 6.22 -32.90 -28.65
N PHE A 31 6.69 -33.05 -27.41
CA PHE A 31 7.40 -34.24 -26.95
C PHE A 31 6.49 -35.48 -26.96
N ASP A 32 5.31 -35.39 -26.34
CA ASP A 32 4.33 -36.47 -26.25
C ASP A 32 3.92 -36.96 -27.66
N ALA A 33 3.71 -36.03 -28.61
CA ALA A 33 3.41 -36.36 -30.00
C ALA A 33 4.55 -37.14 -30.69
N LYS A 34 5.82 -36.78 -30.44
CA LYS A 34 6.98 -37.52 -30.99
C LYS A 34 7.07 -38.93 -30.42
N VAL A 35 6.79 -39.09 -29.13
CA VAL A 35 6.79 -40.41 -28.47
C VAL A 35 5.66 -41.28 -29.02
N ALA A 36 4.47 -40.72 -29.22
CA ALA A 36 3.34 -41.42 -29.83
C ALA A 36 3.62 -41.85 -31.29
N GLY A 37 4.47 -41.11 -32.01
CA GLY A 37 4.88 -41.43 -33.38
C GLY A 37 5.90 -42.58 -33.51
N VAL A 38 6.37 -43.16 -32.40
CA VAL A 38 7.34 -44.27 -32.43
C VAL A 38 6.67 -45.57 -32.90
N ALA A 39 6.97 -45.95 -34.14
CA ALA A 39 6.33 -47.05 -34.86
C ALA A 39 6.92 -48.45 -34.60
N TRP A 40 8.10 -48.57 -33.97
CA TRP A 40 8.69 -49.89 -33.70
C TRP A 40 8.08 -50.55 -32.45
N SER A 41 8.02 -51.88 -32.45
CA SER A 41 7.49 -52.69 -31.35
C SER A 41 8.55 -53.71 -30.90
N SER A 42 8.94 -53.61 -29.63
CA SER A 42 9.88 -54.49 -28.92
C SER A 42 9.85 -54.14 -27.43
N ASP A 43 10.40 -55.01 -26.57
CA ASP A 43 10.53 -54.71 -25.13
C ASP A 43 11.30 -53.39 -24.90
N GLY A 44 12.34 -53.13 -25.70
CA GLY A 44 13.07 -51.86 -25.65
C GLY A 44 12.24 -50.63 -26.10
N ALA A 45 11.21 -50.84 -26.93
CA ALA A 45 10.24 -49.79 -27.26
C ALA A 45 9.36 -49.44 -26.05
N ASP A 46 8.95 -50.45 -25.29
CA ASP A 46 8.12 -50.27 -24.11
C ASP A 46 8.90 -49.59 -22.98
N ASP A 47 10.17 -49.98 -22.77
CA ASP A 47 11.10 -49.30 -21.86
C ASP A 47 11.34 -47.83 -22.25
N TYR A 48 11.39 -47.54 -23.55
CA TYR A 48 11.51 -46.17 -24.04
C TYR A 48 10.23 -45.37 -23.73
N ARG A 49 9.05 -45.91 -24.07
CA ARG A 49 7.77 -45.25 -23.81
C ARG A 49 7.55 -45.00 -22.31
N GLY A 50 7.87 -45.98 -21.45
CA GLY A 50 7.77 -45.82 -20.00
C GLY A 50 8.62 -44.67 -19.46
N ARG A 51 9.89 -44.56 -19.88
CA ARG A 51 10.76 -43.42 -19.52
C ARG A 51 10.24 -42.09 -20.04
N CYS A 52 9.66 -42.08 -21.24
CA CYS A 52 9.05 -40.89 -21.80
C CYS A 52 7.81 -40.45 -21.01
N GLU A 53 6.96 -41.38 -20.56
CA GLU A 53 5.83 -41.06 -19.69
C GLU A 53 6.29 -40.47 -18.35
N GLU A 54 7.33 -41.04 -17.73
CA GLU A 54 7.91 -40.51 -16.49
C GLU A 54 8.41 -39.07 -16.67
N MET A 55 9.11 -38.81 -17.78
CA MET A 55 9.57 -37.47 -18.15
C MET A 55 8.39 -36.52 -18.37
N SER A 56 7.34 -36.95 -19.08
CA SER A 56 6.14 -36.14 -19.35
C SER A 56 5.42 -35.77 -18.04
N ARG A 57 5.31 -36.71 -17.09
CA ARG A 57 4.79 -36.44 -15.74
C ARG A 57 5.67 -35.47 -14.95
N ALA A 58 7.00 -35.57 -15.08
CA ALA A 58 7.92 -34.61 -14.45
C ALA A 58 7.76 -33.20 -15.02
N ILE A 59 7.64 -33.06 -16.34
CA ILE A 59 7.38 -31.78 -16.99
C ILE A 59 6.03 -31.20 -16.52
N GLN A 60 4.98 -32.03 -16.37
CA GLN A 60 3.70 -31.55 -15.84
C GLN A 60 3.82 -31.01 -14.42
N ARG A 61 4.60 -31.65 -13.55
CA ARG A 61 4.82 -31.15 -12.18
C ARG A 61 5.51 -29.78 -12.22
N ASN A 62 6.54 -29.62 -13.04
CA ASN A 62 7.22 -28.33 -13.19
C ASN A 62 6.29 -27.22 -13.69
N VAL A 63 5.36 -27.53 -14.60
CA VAL A 63 4.34 -26.57 -15.05
C VAL A 63 3.45 -26.15 -13.87
N THR A 64 2.99 -27.12 -13.07
CA THR A 64 2.18 -26.84 -11.88
C THR A 64 2.96 -26.03 -10.83
N ASP A 65 4.25 -26.29 -10.64
CA ASP A 65 5.10 -25.53 -9.72
C ASP A 65 5.28 -24.08 -10.19
N LEU A 66 5.40 -23.84 -11.50
CA LEU A 66 5.47 -22.49 -12.08
C LEU A 66 4.17 -21.71 -11.87
N GLU A 67 3.02 -22.36 -12.09
CA GLU A 67 1.70 -21.76 -11.89
C GLU A 67 1.47 -21.42 -10.41
N GLN A 68 1.82 -22.34 -9.50
CA GLN A 68 1.74 -22.09 -8.06
C GLN A 68 2.62 -20.92 -7.64
N ALA A 69 3.86 -20.85 -8.16
CA ALA A 69 4.75 -19.72 -7.89
C ALA A 69 4.19 -18.38 -8.42
N ALA A 70 3.48 -18.39 -9.55
CA ALA A 70 2.78 -17.21 -10.06
C ALA A 70 1.64 -16.77 -9.13
N ASP A 71 0.86 -17.71 -8.62
CA ASP A 71 -0.22 -17.44 -7.66
C ASP A 71 0.29 -16.90 -6.32
N ASP A 72 1.39 -17.47 -5.81
CA ASP A 72 2.02 -17.00 -4.58
C ASP A 72 2.52 -15.54 -4.74
N LEU A 73 3.07 -15.20 -5.92
CA LEU A 73 3.49 -13.83 -6.22
C LEU A 73 2.29 -12.87 -6.30
N ARG A 74 1.17 -13.27 -6.89
CA ARG A 74 -0.06 -12.45 -6.90
C ARG A 74 -0.57 -12.18 -5.49
N ALA A 75 -0.63 -13.23 -4.65
CA ALA A 75 -1.02 -13.09 -3.25
C ALA A 75 -0.09 -12.13 -2.51
N HIS A 76 1.21 -12.17 -2.82
CA HIS A 76 2.18 -11.22 -2.26
C HIS A 76 1.94 -9.78 -2.74
N ALA A 77 1.74 -9.56 -4.05
CA ALA A 77 1.43 -8.23 -4.60
C ALA A 77 0.18 -7.61 -3.95
N GLU A 78 -0.88 -8.41 -3.75
CA GLU A 78 -2.07 -7.95 -3.04
C GLU A 78 -1.79 -7.58 -1.58
N ALA A 79 -0.95 -8.36 -0.89
CA ALA A 79 -0.56 -8.04 0.48
C ALA A 79 0.22 -6.71 0.56
N VAL A 80 1.11 -6.46 -0.40
CA VAL A 80 1.82 -5.18 -0.52
C VAL A 80 0.84 -4.03 -0.77
N ARG A 81 -0.13 -4.17 -1.68
CA ARG A 81 -1.16 -3.15 -1.92
C ARG A 81 -1.96 -2.82 -0.66
N ARG A 82 -2.39 -3.84 0.08
CA ARG A 82 -3.11 -3.64 1.36
C ARG A 82 -2.25 -2.89 2.37
N ARG A 83 -0.95 -3.18 2.43
CA ARG A 83 -0.01 -2.48 3.31
C ARG A 83 0.15 -1.01 2.91
N LEU A 84 0.29 -0.73 1.61
CA LEU A 84 0.41 0.62 1.06
C LEU A 84 -0.84 1.45 1.36
N ALA A 85 -2.03 0.91 1.07
CA ALA A 85 -3.30 1.57 1.36
C ALA A 85 -3.48 1.87 2.86
N TRP A 86 -3.07 0.95 3.74
CA TRP A 86 -3.08 1.19 5.17
C TRP A 86 -2.12 2.32 5.59
N MET A 87 -0.93 2.40 4.98
CA MET A 87 0.02 3.48 5.28
C MET A 87 -0.51 4.84 4.79
N GLU A 88 -1.16 4.87 3.64
CA GLU A 88 -1.80 6.08 3.11
C GLU A 88 -2.91 6.59 4.03
N ASP A 89 -3.81 5.69 4.48
CA ASP A 89 -4.86 6.03 5.44
C ASP A 89 -4.30 6.57 6.77
N MET A 90 -3.23 5.95 7.28
CA MET A 90 -2.53 6.43 8.48
C MET A 90 -1.93 7.84 8.29
N VAL A 91 -1.33 8.12 7.14
CA VAL A 91 -0.77 9.44 6.83
C VAL A 91 -1.88 10.49 6.78
N ASP A 92 -3.01 10.17 6.15
CA ASP A 92 -4.16 11.08 6.07
C ASP A 92 -4.80 11.31 7.44
N GLN A 93 -4.89 10.28 8.29
CA GLN A 93 -5.33 10.43 9.67
C GLN A 93 -4.42 11.39 10.45
N LEU A 94 -3.10 11.23 10.33
CA LEU A 94 -2.13 12.10 10.99
C LEU A 94 -2.22 13.55 10.49
N ARG A 95 -2.42 13.75 9.18
CA ARG A 95 -2.65 15.08 8.61
C ARG A 95 -3.89 15.76 9.21
N ARG A 96 -5.03 15.04 9.25
CA ARG A 96 -6.27 15.56 9.86
C ARG A 96 -6.09 15.89 11.34
N GLN A 97 -5.35 15.06 12.09
CA GLN A 97 -5.04 15.34 13.49
C GLN A 97 -4.17 16.58 13.65
N ALA A 98 -3.17 16.77 12.78
CA ALA A 98 -2.31 17.95 12.79
C ALA A 98 -3.09 19.23 12.43
N GLU A 99 -3.97 19.17 11.44
CA GLU A 99 -4.86 20.28 11.05
C GLU A 99 -5.79 20.67 12.20
N ALA A 100 -6.48 19.70 12.81
CA ALA A 100 -7.36 19.96 13.95
C ALA A 100 -6.60 20.54 15.16
N ALA A 101 -5.38 20.06 15.44
CA ALA A 101 -4.55 20.59 16.51
C ALA A 101 -4.10 22.03 16.22
N TRP A 102 -3.80 22.34 14.95
CA TRP A 102 -3.42 23.69 14.54
C TRP A 102 -4.60 24.67 14.65
N GLU A 103 -5.79 24.27 14.21
CA GLU A 103 -7.02 25.05 14.35
C GLU A 103 -7.33 25.33 15.83
N ALA A 104 -7.33 24.30 16.67
CA ALA A 104 -7.58 24.48 18.11
C ALA A 104 -6.55 25.41 18.79
N GLY A 105 -5.27 25.29 18.41
CA GLY A 105 -4.21 26.17 18.92
C GLY A 105 -4.39 27.62 18.46
N ARG A 106 -4.81 27.83 17.21
CA ARG A 106 -5.12 29.15 16.66
C ARG A 106 -6.31 29.79 17.38
N ASP A 107 -7.41 29.07 17.55
CA ASP A 107 -8.60 29.56 18.23
C ASP A 107 -8.27 29.98 19.67
N THR A 108 -7.47 29.17 20.37
CA THR A 108 -7.00 29.49 21.74
C THR A 108 -6.18 30.78 21.78
N VAL A 109 -5.33 31.02 20.77
CA VAL A 109 -4.53 32.25 20.67
C VAL A 109 -5.43 33.45 20.37
N GLU A 110 -6.39 33.32 19.46
CA GLU A 110 -7.35 34.38 19.13
C GLU A 110 -8.19 34.75 20.37
N GLU A 111 -8.74 33.77 21.09
CA GLU A 111 -9.47 33.99 22.36
C GLU A 111 -8.61 34.69 23.43
N GLY A 112 -7.34 34.30 23.56
CA GLY A 112 -6.41 34.93 24.50
C GLY A 112 -6.08 36.38 24.14
N VAL A 113 -5.94 36.68 22.85
CA VAL A 113 -5.71 38.05 22.35
C VAL A 113 -6.93 38.92 22.60
N ASP A 114 -8.13 38.41 22.34
CA ASP A 114 -9.38 39.14 22.58
C ASP A 114 -9.58 39.42 24.07
N ALA A 115 -9.38 38.43 24.94
CA ALA A 115 -9.47 38.63 26.39
C ALA A 115 -8.44 39.65 26.91
N ALA A 116 -7.21 39.66 26.38
CA ALA A 116 -6.20 40.64 26.74
C ALA A 116 -6.58 42.06 26.28
N ARG A 117 -7.20 42.17 25.11
CA ARG A 117 -7.72 43.43 24.57
C ARG A 117 -8.85 43.99 25.45
N ASP A 118 -9.83 43.16 25.78
CA ASP A 118 -10.97 43.54 26.63
C ASP A 118 -10.51 44.03 28.01
N LEU A 119 -9.53 43.33 28.62
CA LEU A 119 -8.96 43.75 29.91
C LEU A 119 -8.23 45.09 29.83
N THR A 120 -7.53 45.35 28.72
CA THR A 120 -6.83 46.62 28.46
C THR A 120 -7.82 47.77 28.31
N GLU A 121 -8.92 47.55 27.58
CA GLU A 121 -9.98 48.54 27.39
C GLU A 121 -10.68 48.87 28.71
N ALA A 122 -11.06 47.85 29.49
CA ALA A 122 -11.67 48.03 30.80
C ALA A 122 -10.75 48.76 31.81
N THR A 123 -9.42 48.52 31.76
CA THR A 123 -8.48 49.25 32.63
C THR A 123 -8.31 50.71 32.24
N PHE A 124 -8.41 51.03 30.94
CA PHE A 124 -8.38 52.40 30.46
C PHE A 124 -9.63 53.16 30.87
N GLU A 125 -10.82 52.59 30.63
CA GLU A 125 -12.11 53.16 31.05
C GLU A 125 -12.15 53.42 32.56
N TRP A 126 -11.73 52.45 33.37
CA TRP A 126 -11.66 52.63 34.82
C TRP A 126 -10.72 53.78 35.21
N GLY A 127 -9.58 53.93 34.53
CA GLY A 127 -8.65 55.03 34.76
C GLY A 127 -9.27 56.39 34.43
N GLU A 128 -9.99 56.50 33.32
CA GLU A 128 -10.70 57.71 32.90
C GLU A 128 -11.78 58.11 33.93
N ASP A 129 -12.58 57.14 34.41
CA ASP A 129 -13.57 57.34 35.46
C ASP A 129 -12.96 57.84 36.78
N GLN A 130 -11.80 57.30 37.19
CA GLN A 130 -11.10 57.78 38.40
C GLN A 130 -10.64 59.23 38.25
N VAL A 131 -10.12 59.59 37.07
CA VAL A 131 -9.69 60.96 36.76
C VAL A 131 -10.88 61.91 36.78
N GLU A 132 -11.98 61.56 36.12
CA GLU A 132 -13.20 62.36 36.15
C GLU A 132 -13.75 62.56 37.58
N SER A 133 -13.79 61.49 38.37
CA SER A 133 -14.25 61.51 39.75
C SER A 133 -13.38 62.43 40.62
N ALA A 134 -12.06 62.40 40.43
CA ALA A 134 -11.13 63.29 41.11
C ALA A 134 -11.37 64.76 40.70
N TRP A 135 -11.57 65.04 39.41
CA TRP A 135 -11.88 66.39 38.93
C TRP A 135 -13.19 66.94 39.49
N LYS A 136 -14.26 66.12 39.50
CA LYS A 136 -15.56 66.51 40.08
C LYS A 136 -15.43 66.88 41.57
N LYS A 137 -14.60 66.15 42.33
CA LYS A 137 -14.33 66.49 43.74
C LYS A 137 -13.60 67.81 43.88
N VAL A 138 -12.56 68.07 43.09
CA VAL A 138 -11.78 69.33 43.14
C VAL A 138 -12.66 70.55 42.82
N LEU A 139 -13.57 70.44 41.85
CA LEU A 139 -14.47 71.53 41.44
C LEU A 139 -15.64 71.78 42.41
N SER A 140 -15.86 70.88 43.39
CA SER A 140 -16.94 71.00 44.38
C SER A 140 -16.52 71.65 45.71
N TRP A 141 -15.24 72.07 45.81
CA TRP A 141 -14.67 72.88 46.89
C TRP A 141 -14.65 74.37 46.50
#